data_AF-A0A1X9YYW9-F1
#
_entry.id   AF-A0A1X9YYW9-F1
#
_cell.length_a   1.000
_cell.length_b   1.000
_cell.length_c   1.000
_cell.angle_alpha   90.00
_cell.angle_beta   90.00
_cell.angle_gamma   90.00
#
_symmetry.space_group_name_H-M   'P 1'
#
loop_
_entity.id
_entity.type
_entity.pdbx_description
1 polymer ?
#
loop_
_entity_poly.entity_id
_entity_poly.type
_entity_poly.pdbx_seq_one_letter_code
_entity_poly.pdbx_strand_id
1 'polypeptide(L)'
;MIKVKHPVEECNISQEKLLAACPAEERRYHELVFTVGNISYRYHHEAREYSPNLEDYQEWLEGLPENVRRGMEQLGFEGCRNVLSFTRYVMEKHDVGMEEYTMQHMGAEDYAAYQVIAKA
;
A
#
# COMPACT_ATOMS: atom_id res chain seq x y z
N MET A 1 -15.00 2.15 12.72
CA MET A 1 -14.81 0.75 12.26
C MET A 1 -13.77 0.73 11.15
N ILE A 2 -13.01 -0.35 10.97
CA ILE A 2 -12.10 -0.52 9.82
C ILE A 2 -12.94 -0.59 8.55
N LYS A 3 -12.78 0.38 7.65
CA LYS A 3 -13.63 0.54 6.46
C LYS A 3 -13.23 -0.41 5.33
N VAL A 4 -11.94 -0.62 5.18
CA VAL A 4 -11.37 -1.52 4.17
C VAL A 4 -10.65 -2.65 4.89
N LYS A 5 -11.10 -3.88 4.64
CA LYS A 5 -10.54 -5.10 5.25
C LYS A 5 -9.25 -5.54 4.56
N HIS A 6 -8.39 -6.23 5.28
CA HIS A 6 -7.25 -6.90 4.68
C HIS A 6 -7.74 -8.10 3.84
N PRO A 7 -7.10 -8.45 2.70
CA PRO A 7 -7.49 -9.63 1.92
C PRO A 7 -7.21 -10.96 2.64
N VAL A 8 -6.33 -10.96 3.64
CA VAL A 8 -6.02 -12.14 4.49
C VAL A 8 -6.83 -12.06 5.78
N GLU A 9 -7.58 -13.12 6.09
CA GLU A 9 -8.56 -13.14 7.18
C GLU A 9 -7.93 -13.07 8.57
N GLU A 10 -6.77 -13.69 8.76
CA GLU A 10 -6.03 -13.65 10.03
C GLU A 10 -5.65 -12.21 10.43
N CYS A 11 -5.39 -11.36 9.43
CA CYS A 11 -5.15 -9.93 9.65
C CYS A 11 -6.43 -9.23 10.12
N ASN A 12 -7.57 -9.54 9.52
CA ASN A 12 -8.86 -8.96 9.94
C ASN A 12 -9.18 -9.31 11.40
N ILE A 13 -9.06 -10.59 11.75
CA ILE A 13 -9.27 -11.08 13.12
C ILE A 13 -8.34 -10.37 14.11
N SER A 14 -7.06 -10.21 13.75
CA SER A 14 -6.08 -9.56 14.62
C SER A 14 -6.36 -8.07 14.81
N GLN A 15 -6.73 -7.37 13.74
CA GLN A 15 -7.08 -5.94 13.79
C GLN A 15 -8.36 -5.70 14.63
N GLU A 16 -9.37 -6.56 14.49
CA GLU A 16 -10.61 -6.48 15.29
C GLU A 16 -10.37 -6.74 16.77
N LYS A 17 -9.54 -7.75 17.11
CA LYS A 17 -9.13 -8.00 18.50
C LYS A 17 -8.42 -6.79 19.09
N LEU A 18 -7.54 -6.14 18.34
CA LEU A 18 -6.88 -4.93 18.80
C LEU A 18 -7.90 -3.82 19.07
N LEU A 19 -8.82 -3.55 18.14
CA LEU A 19 -9.83 -2.50 18.32
C LEU A 19 -10.79 -2.76 19.50
N ALA A 20 -11.10 -4.02 19.77
CA ALA A 20 -11.93 -4.43 20.90
C ALA A 20 -11.24 -4.21 22.25
N ALA A 21 -9.92 -4.40 22.32
CA ALA A 21 -9.12 -4.20 23.53
C ALA A 21 -8.59 -2.77 23.70
N CYS A 22 -8.61 -1.98 22.64
CA CYS A 22 -8.04 -0.63 22.58
C CYS A 22 -8.85 0.40 23.38
N PRO A 23 -8.19 1.35 24.09
CA PRO A 23 -8.82 2.51 24.71
C PRO A 23 -9.70 3.30 23.73
N ALA A 24 -10.77 3.92 24.24
CA ALA A 24 -11.74 4.59 23.37
C ALA A 24 -11.12 5.77 22.60
N GLU A 25 -10.19 6.47 23.23
CA GLU A 25 -9.44 7.61 22.70
C GLU A 25 -8.47 7.23 21.56
N GLU A 26 -7.92 6.03 21.58
CA GLU A 26 -6.98 5.53 20.56
C GLU A 26 -7.69 4.76 19.43
N ARG A 27 -8.93 4.31 19.67
CA ARG A 27 -9.65 3.45 18.72
C ARG A 27 -9.75 4.08 17.33
N ARG A 28 -10.06 5.38 17.26
CA ARG A 28 -10.18 6.08 15.97
C ARG A 28 -8.87 6.13 15.21
N TYR A 29 -7.75 6.34 15.90
CA TYR A 29 -6.42 6.31 15.31
C TYR A 29 -6.17 4.94 14.66
N HIS A 30 -6.37 3.85 15.39
CA HIS A 30 -6.15 2.50 14.88
C HIS A 30 -7.08 2.14 13.72
N GLU A 31 -8.34 2.54 13.77
CA GLU A 31 -9.28 2.32 12.65
C GLU A 31 -8.80 2.97 11.35
N LEU A 32 -8.30 4.21 11.42
CA LEU A 32 -7.78 4.93 10.26
C LEU A 32 -6.49 4.31 9.75
N VAL A 33 -5.55 4.01 10.64
CA VAL A 33 -4.26 3.39 10.29
C VAL A 33 -4.46 2.00 9.68
N PHE A 34 -5.33 1.16 10.25
CA PHE A 34 -5.63 -0.14 9.66
C PHE A 34 -6.34 -0.02 8.32
N THR A 35 -7.27 0.92 8.17
CA THR A 35 -7.94 1.17 6.89
C THR A 35 -6.92 1.54 5.81
N VAL A 36 -6.03 2.51 6.08
CA VAL A 36 -4.99 2.92 5.12
C VAL A 36 -3.97 1.81 4.86
N GLY A 37 -3.54 1.09 5.89
CA GLY A 37 -2.63 -0.04 5.73
C GLY A 37 -3.22 -1.14 4.85
N ASN A 38 -4.50 -1.46 5.04
CA ASN A 38 -5.21 -2.45 4.22
C ASN A 38 -5.39 -1.98 2.77
N ILE A 39 -5.68 -0.70 2.56
CA ILE A 39 -5.73 -0.08 1.22
C ILE A 39 -4.36 -0.15 0.55
N SER A 40 -3.29 0.25 1.25
CA SER A 40 -1.93 0.23 0.71
C SER A 40 -1.52 -1.20 0.32
N TYR A 41 -1.83 -2.19 1.15
CA TYR A 41 -1.60 -3.58 0.81
C TYR A 41 -2.33 -4.00 -0.47
N ARG A 42 -3.62 -3.65 -0.58
CA ARG A 42 -4.43 -3.96 -1.77
C ARG A 42 -3.87 -3.29 -3.02
N TYR A 43 -3.50 -2.02 -2.94
CA TYR A 43 -2.88 -1.26 -4.02
C TYR A 43 -1.64 -1.97 -4.59
N HIS A 44 -0.72 -2.39 -3.71
CA HIS A 44 0.48 -3.11 -4.14
C HIS A 44 0.20 -4.52 -4.65
N HIS A 45 -0.81 -5.19 -4.09
CA HIS A 45 -1.20 -6.52 -4.55
C HIS A 45 -1.89 -6.47 -5.93
N GLU A 46 -2.68 -5.44 -6.20
CA GLU A 46 -3.41 -5.22 -7.45
C GLU A 46 -2.47 -4.96 -8.64
N ALA A 47 -1.25 -4.48 -8.39
CA ALA A 47 -0.22 -4.35 -9.42
C ALA A 47 0.04 -5.66 -10.20
N ARG A 48 -0.26 -6.82 -9.60
CA ARG A 48 -0.12 -8.15 -10.23
C ARG A 48 -1.15 -8.38 -11.35
N GLU A 49 -2.31 -7.74 -11.28
CA GLU A 49 -3.38 -7.88 -12.27
C GLU A 49 -2.97 -7.27 -13.62
N TYR A 50 -2.04 -6.31 -13.61
CA TYR A 50 -1.45 -5.72 -14.81
C TYR A 50 -0.38 -6.60 -15.47
N SER A 51 -0.11 -7.80 -14.94
CA SER A 51 0.87 -8.74 -15.49
C SER A 51 2.23 -8.10 -15.80
N PRO A 52 2.88 -7.46 -14.80
CA PRO A 52 4.13 -6.75 -15.02
C PRO A 52 5.19 -7.69 -15.58
N ASN A 53 6.02 -7.18 -16.48
CA ASN A 53 6.96 -7.98 -17.25
C ASN A 53 8.40 -7.44 -17.16
N LEU A 54 9.32 -8.05 -17.93
CA LEU A 54 10.73 -7.70 -17.89
C LEU A 54 11.02 -6.28 -18.41
N GLU A 55 10.22 -5.79 -19.36
CA GLU A 55 10.33 -4.42 -19.88
C GLU A 55 9.96 -3.40 -18.80
N ASP A 56 8.86 -3.64 -18.07
CA ASP A 56 8.46 -2.79 -16.94
C ASP A 56 9.58 -2.70 -15.88
N TYR A 57 10.21 -3.84 -15.59
CA TYR A 57 11.33 -3.90 -14.66
C TYR A 57 12.54 -3.11 -15.16
N GLN A 58 12.90 -3.23 -16.43
CA GLN A 58 14.02 -2.49 -17.02
C GLN A 58 13.76 -0.97 -17.01
N GLU A 59 12.59 -0.54 -17.45
CA GLU A 59 12.17 0.86 -17.44
C GLU A 59 12.18 1.43 -16.01
N TRP A 60 11.66 0.68 -15.04
CA TRP A 60 11.72 1.05 -13.64
C TRP A 60 13.15 1.20 -13.12
N LEU A 61 14.06 0.27 -13.45
CA LEU A 61 15.48 0.34 -13.04
C LEU A 61 16.17 1.60 -13.56
N GLU A 62 15.85 2.04 -14.78
CA GLU A 62 16.44 3.25 -15.39
C GLU A 62 16.15 4.51 -14.57
N GLY A 63 14.96 4.58 -13.96
CA GLY A 63 14.53 5.68 -13.08
C GLY A 63 15.13 5.64 -11.67
N LEU A 64 15.78 4.54 -11.26
CA LEU A 64 16.33 4.41 -9.91
C LEU A 64 17.72 5.05 -9.76
N PRO A 65 18.04 5.62 -8.59
CA PRO A 65 19.41 5.98 -8.22
C PRO A 65 20.37 4.79 -8.34
N GLU A 66 21.59 5.02 -8.81
CA GLU A 66 22.56 3.96 -9.12
C GLU A 66 22.82 2.99 -7.96
N ASN A 67 22.88 3.49 -6.73
CA ASN A 67 23.06 2.67 -5.53
C ASN A 67 21.87 1.75 -5.24
N VAL A 68 20.65 2.19 -5.54
CA VAL A 68 19.43 1.39 -5.38
C VAL A 68 19.31 0.39 -6.54
N ARG A 69 19.55 0.86 -7.77
CA ARG A 69 19.48 0.07 -9.00
C ARG A 69 20.31 -1.20 -8.91
N ARG A 70 21.58 -1.09 -8.49
CA ARG A 70 22.48 -2.26 -8.33
C ARG A 70 21.91 -3.33 -7.39
N GLY A 71 21.24 -2.91 -6.31
CA GLY A 71 20.59 -3.84 -5.39
C GLY A 71 19.39 -4.54 -6.02
N MET A 72 18.58 -3.80 -6.79
CA MET A 72 17.42 -4.36 -7.50
C MET A 72 17.86 -5.28 -8.64
N GLU A 73 18.93 -4.95 -9.37
CA GLU A 73 19.55 -5.81 -10.39
C GLU A 73 20.02 -7.14 -9.81
N GLN A 74 20.65 -7.13 -8.62
CA GLN A 74 21.06 -8.36 -7.94
C GLN A 74 19.88 -9.21 -7.48
N LEU A 75 18.77 -8.56 -7.09
CA LEU A 75 17.54 -9.24 -6.70
C LEU A 75 16.83 -9.88 -7.91
N GLY A 76 17.00 -9.28 -9.09
CA GLY A 76 16.43 -9.73 -10.34
C GLY A 76 14.92 -9.52 -10.43
N PHE A 77 14.37 -9.71 -11.63
CA PHE A 77 12.96 -9.45 -11.91
C PHE A 77 11.99 -10.18 -10.96
N GLU A 78 12.12 -11.49 -10.81
CA GLU A 78 11.22 -12.28 -9.95
C GLU A 78 11.28 -11.84 -8.48
N GLY A 79 12.45 -11.49 -7.98
CA GLY A 79 12.60 -10.96 -6.62
C GLY A 79 12.01 -9.55 -6.47
N CYS A 80 12.04 -8.74 -7.51
CA CYS A 80 11.49 -7.39 -7.52
C CYS A 80 9.96 -7.33 -7.67
N ARG A 81 9.27 -8.41 -8.05
CA ARG A 81 7.81 -8.42 -8.27
C ARG A 81 6.95 -7.97 -7.09
N ASN A 82 7.48 -8.06 -5.87
CA ASN A 82 6.78 -7.63 -4.65
C ASN A 82 7.42 -6.40 -4.00
N VAL A 83 8.41 -5.79 -4.63
CA VAL A 83 9.05 -4.56 -4.13
C VAL A 83 8.05 -3.41 -4.26
N LEU A 84 7.86 -2.66 -3.17
CA LEU A 84 6.82 -1.61 -3.09
C LEU A 84 7.02 -0.52 -4.14
N SER A 85 8.26 -0.11 -4.42
CA SER A 85 8.54 0.89 -5.45
C SER A 85 8.31 0.36 -6.86
N PHE A 86 8.53 -0.93 -7.13
CA PHE A 86 8.24 -1.54 -8.43
C PHE A 86 6.73 -1.69 -8.65
N THR A 87 6.01 -2.25 -7.68
CA THR A 87 4.54 -2.36 -7.75
C THR A 87 3.86 -1.00 -7.85
N ARG A 88 4.36 0.03 -7.14
CA ARG A 88 3.90 1.41 -7.31
C ARG A 88 4.15 1.94 -8.72
N TYR A 89 5.34 1.70 -9.26
CA TYR A 89 5.65 2.08 -10.65
C TYR A 89 4.67 1.43 -11.64
N VAL A 90 4.37 0.13 -11.50
CA VAL A 90 3.41 -0.59 -12.35
C VAL A 90 2.02 0.04 -12.25
N MET A 91 1.54 0.35 -11.04
CA MET A 91 0.25 0.99 -10.83
C MET A 91 0.19 2.39 -11.46
N GLU A 92 1.22 3.21 -11.26
CA GLU A 92 1.28 4.57 -11.80
C GLU A 92 1.41 4.58 -13.33
N LYS A 93 2.10 3.60 -13.94
CA LYS A 93 2.13 3.39 -15.40
C LYS A 93 0.75 3.09 -15.99
N HIS A 94 -0.19 2.62 -15.18
CA HIS A 94 -1.59 2.36 -15.54
C HIS A 94 -2.55 3.43 -15.02
N ASP A 95 -2.06 4.64 -14.75
CA ASP A 95 -2.82 5.79 -14.27
C ASP A 95 -3.51 5.57 -12.90
N VAL A 96 -3.01 4.64 -12.08
CA VAL A 96 -3.52 4.39 -10.72
C VAL A 96 -2.56 4.95 -9.68
N GLY A 97 -2.75 6.22 -9.32
CA GLY A 97 -1.98 6.90 -8.27
C GLY A 97 -2.37 6.44 -6.86
N MET A 98 -1.38 6.22 -5.98
CA MET A 98 -1.63 5.74 -4.60
C MET A 98 -2.52 6.68 -3.77
N GLU A 99 -2.31 7.99 -3.88
CA GLU A 99 -3.10 8.99 -3.13
C GLU A 99 -4.57 8.94 -3.55
N GLU A 100 -4.83 9.00 -4.85
CA GLU A 100 -6.18 8.93 -5.39
C GLU A 100 -6.85 7.60 -5.07
N TYR A 101 -6.14 6.48 -5.27
CA TYR A 101 -6.63 5.14 -4.90
C TYR A 101 -7.00 5.08 -3.41
N THR A 102 -6.17 5.67 -2.56
CA THR A 102 -6.45 5.71 -1.12
C THR A 102 -7.67 6.54 -0.80
N MET A 103 -7.78 7.73 -1.36
CA MET A 103 -8.92 8.61 -1.15
C MET A 103 -10.23 8.00 -1.65
N GLN A 104 -10.22 7.34 -2.81
CA GLN A 104 -11.40 6.67 -3.38
C GLN A 104 -11.92 5.54 -2.48
N HIS A 105 -11.02 4.73 -1.91
CA HIS A 105 -11.39 3.59 -1.05
C HIS A 105 -11.71 4.01 0.39
N MET A 106 -10.95 4.97 0.93
CA MET A 106 -11.10 5.44 2.29
C MET A 106 -12.26 6.44 2.43
N GLY A 107 -12.55 7.22 1.40
CA GLY A 107 -13.45 8.36 1.44
C GLY A 107 -12.79 9.62 2.00
N ALA A 108 -13.25 10.78 1.53
CA ALA A 108 -12.61 12.08 1.78
C ALA A 108 -12.51 12.46 3.26
N GLU A 109 -13.56 12.22 4.06
CA GLU A 109 -13.58 12.58 5.49
C GLU A 109 -12.58 11.76 6.31
N ASP A 110 -12.57 10.44 6.10
CA ASP A 110 -11.64 9.53 6.76
C ASP A 110 -10.19 9.83 6.32
N TYR A 111 -9.97 10.12 5.03
CA TYR A 111 -8.66 10.49 4.50
C TYR A 111 -8.14 11.80 5.10
N ALA A 112 -8.98 12.84 5.20
CA ALA A 112 -8.62 14.09 5.85
C ALA A 112 -8.25 13.89 7.33
N ALA A 113 -9.03 13.08 8.06
CA ALA A 113 -8.72 12.74 9.45
C ALA A 113 -7.38 12.00 9.58
N TYR A 114 -7.09 11.07 8.66
CA TYR A 114 -5.81 10.37 8.61
C TYR A 114 -4.63 11.30 8.32
N GLN A 115 -4.78 12.27 7.41
CA GLN A 115 -3.71 13.22 7.10
C GLN A 115 -3.30 14.09 8.30
N VAL A 116 -4.25 14.42 9.20
CA VAL A 116 -3.94 15.14 10.45
C VAL A 116 -3.08 14.28 11.37
N ILE A 117 -3.37 12.99 11.44
CA ILE A 117 -2.65 12.01 12.26
C ILE A 117 -1.26 11.71 11.69
N ALA A 118 -1.14 11.51 10.37
CA ALA A 118 0.11 11.11 9.73
C ALA A 118 1.19 12.21 9.70
N LYS A 119 0.79 13.47 9.99
CA LYS A 119 1.69 14.63 10.07
C LYS A 119 2.14 14.95 11.50
N ALA A 120 1.55 14.30 12.51
CA ALA A 120 1.88 14.46 13.92
C ALA A 120 3.09 13.57 14.31
#